data_AF-A0A4S8LV38-F1
#
_entry.id   AF-A0A4S8LV38-F1
#
_cell.length_a   1.000
_cell.length_b   1.000
_cell.length_c   1.000
_cell.angle_alpha   90.00
_cell.angle_beta   90.00
_cell.angle_gamma   90.00
#
_symmetry.space_group_name_H-M   'P 1'
#
loop_
_entity.id
_entity.type
_entity.pdbx_description
1 polymer ?
#
loop_
_entity_poly.entity_id
_entity_poly.type
_entity_poly.pdbx_seq_one_letter_code
_entity_poly.pdbx_strand_id
1 'polypeptide(L)'
;DTDLYYWSFNPDGSCPLSKRVTEALGLPELIPEARVWPYKFQDYQYEATKQFQLFRGYNPSTQEFAKRHGLPLVDIIWPDGKTGPGM
;
A
#
# COMPACT_ATOMS: atom_id res chain seq x y z
N ASP A 1 3.80 19.65 -5.64
CA ASP A 1 5.17 19.37 -5.21
C ASP A 1 5.61 18.04 -5.75
N THR A 2 6.60 18.09 -6.63
CA THR A 2 7.22 16.89 -7.20
C THR A 2 8.24 16.45 -6.17
N ASP A 3 7.92 15.43 -5.37
CA ASP A 3 8.86 14.78 -4.45
C ASP A 3 9.96 14.09 -5.27
N LEU A 4 10.90 14.90 -5.76
CA LEU A 4 12.10 14.47 -6.46
C LEU A 4 13.01 13.83 -5.41
N TYR A 5 13.25 12.53 -5.57
CA TYR A 5 14.28 11.85 -4.80
C TYR A 5 15.62 12.56 -5.03
N TYR A 6 16.35 12.81 -3.95
CA TYR A 6 17.61 13.52 -3.99
C TYR A 6 18.73 12.66 -3.42
N TRP A 7 19.95 12.89 -3.90
CA TRP A 7 21.14 12.28 -3.32
C TRP A 7 21.38 12.86 -1.94
N SER A 8 21.79 12.02 -0.99
CA SER A 8 22.10 12.39 0.40
C SER A 8 23.29 11.57 0.87
N PHE A 9 24.19 12.17 1.66
CA PHE A 9 25.19 11.40 2.40
C PHE A 9 24.64 10.83 3.72
N ASN A 10 23.52 11.37 4.21
CA ASN A 10 22.85 10.82 5.38
C ASN A 10 22.13 9.52 4.99
N PRO A 11 22.33 8.43 5.75
CA PRO A 11 21.71 7.13 5.45
C PRO A 11 20.18 7.14 5.40
N ASP A 12 19.56 8.07 6.13
CA ASP A 12 18.10 8.25 6.20
C ASP A 12 17.55 9.17 5.10
N GLY A 13 18.43 9.76 4.28
CA GLY A 13 18.02 10.68 3.23
C GLY A 13 17.55 12.05 3.75
N SER A 14 17.88 12.46 4.97
CA SER A 14 17.35 13.69 5.57
C SER A 14 17.90 15.00 4.99
N CYS A 15 19.01 14.97 4.24
CA CYS A 15 19.67 16.17 3.73
C CYS A 15 20.09 16.03 2.26
N PRO A 16 19.52 16.83 1.34
CA PRO A 16 19.90 16.80 -0.06
C PRO A 16 21.31 17.33 -0.30
N LEU A 17 22.04 16.67 -1.20
CA LEU A 17 23.27 17.21 -1.76
C LEU A 17 22.96 18.44 -2.62
N SER A 18 23.86 19.42 -2.58
CA SER A 18 23.77 20.57 -3.47
C SER A 18 24.00 20.18 -4.93
N LYS A 19 23.39 20.92 -5.85
CA LYS A 19 23.54 20.72 -7.30
C LYS A 19 25.00 20.69 -7.77
N ARG A 20 25.84 21.56 -7.20
CA ARG A 20 27.28 21.61 -7.52
C ARG A 20 27.99 20.31 -7.15
N VAL A 21 27.62 19.70 -6.02
CA VAL A 21 28.21 18.43 -5.56
C VAL A 21 27.74 17.28 -6.44
N THR A 22 26.44 17.22 -6.77
CA THR A 22 25.91 16.19 -7.66
C THR A 22 26.52 16.26 -9.06
N GLU A 23 26.72 17.46 -9.61
CA GLU A 23 27.38 17.67 -10.90
C GLU A 23 28.86 17.27 -10.87
N ALA A 24 29.60 17.68 -9.84
CA ALA A 24 31.03 17.34 -9.71
C ALA A 24 31.28 15.83 -9.57
N LEU A 25 30.34 15.12 -8.95
CA LEU A 25 30.39 13.66 -8.79
C LEU A 25 29.78 12.91 -9.98
N GLY A 26 29.19 13.60 -10.96
CA GLY A 26 28.52 13.00 -12.10
C GLY A 26 27.30 12.15 -11.72
N LEU A 27 26.60 12.52 -10.64
CA LEU A 27 25.43 11.76 -10.17
C LEU A 27 24.21 12.01 -11.08
N PRO A 28 23.46 10.97 -11.45
CA PRO A 28 22.32 11.11 -12.35
C PRO A 28 21.11 11.71 -11.63
N GLU A 29 20.23 12.37 -12.39
CA GLU A 29 18.91 12.78 -11.91
C GLU A 29 17.93 11.62 -12.09
N LEU A 30 17.23 11.25 -11.01
CA LEU A 30 16.30 10.12 -11.01
C LEU A 30 14.87 10.64 -11.00
N ILE A 31 14.06 10.13 -11.93
CA ILE A 31 12.62 10.39 -11.95
C ILE A 31 11.94 9.28 -11.15
N PRO A 32 11.14 9.61 -10.12
CA PRO A 32 10.41 8.59 -9.40
C PRO A 32 9.38 7.91 -10.29
N GLU A 33 9.48 6.58 -10.37
CA GLU A 33 8.45 5.75 -10.96
C GLU A 33 7.96 4.74 -9.91
N ALA A 34 6.72 4.89 -9.47
CA ALA A 34 6.04 3.88 -8.68
C ALA A 34 5.06 3.13 -9.58
N ARG A 35 5.30 1.83 -9.79
CA ARG A 35 4.33 0.95 -10.46
C ARG A 35 3.54 0.20 -9.40
N VAL A 36 2.24 0.49 -9.33
CA VAL A 36 1.32 -0.34 -8.56
C VAL A 36 0.99 -1.55 -9.44
N TRP A 37 1.53 -2.70 -9.08
CA TRP A 37 1.09 -3.97 -9.63
C TRP A 37 -0.06 -4.46 -8.76
N PRO A 38 -1.33 -4.37 -9.21
CA PRO A 38 -2.40 -5.03 -8.49
C PRO A 38 -2.15 -6.52 -8.63
N TYR A 39 -1.49 -7.11 -7.62
CA TYR A 39 -1.59 -8.53 -7.37
C TYR A 39 -3.06 -8.78 -7.02
N LYS A 40 -3.87 -9.03 -8.05
CA LYS A 40 -5.25 -9.45 -7.85
C LYS A 40 -5.17 -10.78 -7.13
N PHE A 41 -5.74 -10.84 -5.95
CA PHE A 41 -6.09 -12.13 -5.38
C PHE A 41 -7.01 -12.80 -6.39
N GLN A 42 -6.69 -14.03 -6.75
CA GLN A 42 -7.53 -14.84 -7.61
C GLN A 42 -8.80 -15.19 -6.83
N ASP A 43 -9.92 -15.35 -7.54
CA ASP A 43 -11.22 -15.64 -6.92
C ASP A 43 -11.17 -16.87 -5.99
N TYR A 44 -10.36 -17.88 -6.36
CA TYR A 44 -10.17 -19.07 -5.54
C TYR A 44 -9.47 -18.79 -4.19
N GLN A 45 -8.61 -17.77 -4.10
CA GLN A 45 -7.94 -17.39 -2.85
C GLN A 45 -8.93 -16.71 -1.90
N TYR A 46 -9.84 -15.91 -2.45
CA TYR A 46 -10.94 -15.33 -1.69
C TYR A 46 -11.88 -16.42 -1.17
N GLU A 47 -12.29 -17.35 -2.03
CA GLU A 47 -13.19 -18.44 -1.61
C GLU A 47 -12.52 -19.35 -0.57
N ALA A 48 -11.24 -19.71 -0.74
CA ALA A 48 -10.51 -20.48 0.26
C ALA A 48 -10.45 -19.76 1.62
N THR A 49 -10.22 -18.44 1.62
CA THR A 49 -10.19 -17.64 2.85
C THR A 49 -11.56 -17.56 3.52
N LYS A 50 -12.62 -17.39 2.72
CA LYS A 50 -14.01 -17.39 3.19
C LYS A 50 -14.38 -18.73 3.83
N GLN A 51 -14.06 -19.85 3.18
CA GLN A 51 -14.30 -21.19 3.73
C GLN A 51 -13.52 -21.43 5.03
N PHE A 52 -12.27 -20.96 5.09
CA PHE A 52 -11.48 -21.03 6.33
C PHE A 52 -12.13 -20.25 7.48
N GLN A 53 -12.62 -19.03 7.23
CA GLN A 53 -13.31 -18.23 8.25
C GLN A 53 -14.61 -18.91 8.73
N LEU A 54 -15.41 -19.45 7.80
CA LEU A 54 -16.62 -20.22 8.12
C LEU A 54 -16.31 -21.44 8.98
N PHE A 55 -15.28 -22.22 8.61
CA PHE A 55 -14.85 -23.40 9.38
C PHE A 55 -14.42 -23.03 10.81
N ARG A 56 -13.89 -21.82 11.00
CA ARG A 56 -13.48 -21.29 12.31
C ARG A 56 -14.63 -20.63 13.09
N GLY A 57 -15.85 -20.65 12.56
CA GLY A 57 -17.05 -20.11 13.20
C GLY A 57 -17.22 -18.59 13.05
N TYR A 58 -16.50 -17.95 12.13
CA TYR A 58 -16.66 -16.52 11.86
C TYR A 58 -17.65 -16.27 10.72
N ASN A 59 -18.30 -15.11 10.75
CA ASN A 59 -19.09 -14.60 9.63
C ASN A 59 -18.19 -13.78 8.69
N PRO A 60 -17.90 -14.24 7.45
CA PRO A 60 -17.02 -13.55 6.52
C PRO A 60 -17.55 -12.19 6.03
N SER A 61 -18.85 -11.91 6.25
CA SER A 61 -19.45 -10.61 5.97
C SER A 61 -19.24 -9.58 7.09
N THR A 62 -18.43 -9.89 8.09
CA THR A 62 -18.15 -9.02 9.24
C THR A 62 -16.65 -8.81 9.44
N GLN A 63 -16.28 -7.83 10.26
CA GLN A 63 -14.87 -7.54 10.60
C GLN A 63 -14.35 -8.35 11.80
N GLU A 64 -15.12 -9.30 12.34
CA GLU A 64 -14.78 -10.01 13.59
C GLU A 64 -13.47 -10.77 13.48
N PHE A 65 -13.26 -11.47 12.36
CA PHE A 65 -12.03 -12.21 12.10
C PHE A 65 -10.80 -11.28 12.11
N ALA A 66 -10.88 -10.16 11.40
CA ALA A 66 -9.79 -9.20 11.32
C ALA A 66 -9.47 -8.59 12.68
N LYS A 67 -10.50 -8.15 13.43
CA LYS A 67 -10.35 -7.58 14.78
C LYS A 67 -9.71 -8.56 15.75
N ARG A 68 -10.16 -9.82 15.75
CA ARG A 68 -9.64 -10.86 16.64
C ARG A 68 -8.16 -11.21 16.37
N HIS A 69 -7.72 -11.06 15.13
CA HIS A 69 -6.35 -11.39 14.72
C HIS A 69 -5.44 -10.17 14.52
N GLY A 70 -5.91 -8.95 14.84
CA GLY A 70 -5.13 -7.72 14.68
C GLY A 70 -4.79 -7.39 13.22
N LEU A 71 -5.62 -7.83 12.28
CA LEU A 71 -5.44 -7.55 10.85
C LEU A 71 -5.94 -6.14 10.50
N PRO A 72 -5.38 -5.49 9.46
CA PRO A 72 -5.87 -4.20 8.98
C PRO A 72 -7.36 -4.23 8.62
N LEU A 73 -8.08 -3.17 8.99
CA LEU A 73 -9.45 -2.96 8.56
C LEU A 73 -9.45 -2.14 7.28
N VAL A 74 -10.16 -2.63 6.27
CA VAL A 74 -10.28 -1.96 4.97
C VAL A 74 -11.74 -1.58 4.78
N ASP A 75 -11.97 -0.30 4.53
CA ASP A 75 -13.28 0.21 4.11
C ASP A 75 -13.30 0.35 2.59
N ILE A 76 -14.41 -0.08 1.98
CA ILE A 76 -14.64 0.13 0.55
C ILE A 76 -15.23 1.52 0.40
N ILE A 77 -14.41 2.45 -0.09
CA ILE A 77 -14.83 3.79 -0.47
C ILE A 77 -15.21 3.74 -1.95
N TRP A 78 -16.51 3.83 -2.24
CA TRP A 78 -16.97 3.90 -3.62
C TRP A 78 -16.71 5.30 -4.21
N PRO A 79 -16.55 5.41 -5.54
CA PRO A 79 -16.25 6.69 -6.20
C PRO A 79 -17.26 7.81 -5.94
N ASP A 80 -18.47 7.47 -5.52
CA ASP A 80 -19.54 8.41 -5.18
C ASP A 80 -19.53 8.86 -3.70
N GLY A 81 -18.48 8.53 -2.95
CA GLY A 81 -18.35 8.88 -1.54
C GLY A 81 -19.22 8.05 -0.61
N LYS A 82 -19.90 7.01 -1.13
CA LYS A 82 -20.64 6.07 -0.28
C LYS A 82 -19.68 5.07 0.34
N THR A 83 -19.83 4.87 1.64
CA THR A 83 -19.14 3.83 2.39
C THR A 83 -20.13 2.71 2.70
N GLY A 84 -19.74 1.47 2.38
CA GLY A 84 -20.46 0.26 2.80
C GLY A 84 -21.21 -0.49 1.70
N PRO A 85 -21.53 -1.77 1.94
CA PRO A 85 -22.47 -2.50 1.10
C PRO A 85 -23.85 -1.91 1.33
N GLY A 86 -24.43 -1.30 0.30
CA GLY A 86 -25.81 -0.84 0.34
C GLY A 86 -26.74 -1.98 0.75
N MET A 87 -27.67 -1.69 1.65
CA MET A 87 -28.95 -2.42 1.67
C MET A 87 -29.72 -2.10 0.39
#